data_AF-A0A2A4V9Q7-F1
#
_entry.id   AF-A0A2A4V9Q7-F1
#
_cell.length_a   1.000
_cell.length_b   1.000
_cell.length_c   1.000
_cell.angle_alpha   90.00
_cell.angle_beta   90.00
_cell.angle_gamma   90.00
#
_symmetry.space_group_name_H-M   'P 1'
#
loop_
_entity.id
_entity.type
_entity.pdbx_description
1 polymer ?
#
loop_
_entity_poly.entity_id
_entity_poly.type
_entity_poly.pdbx_seq_one_letter_code
_entity_poly.pdbx_strand_id
1 'polypeptide(L)'
;MSINFNESSKDKPSDPTKKDLKPGEDVLDREKRTGERTRFIHKENPLVDRSYQIFEYDFIKSDYNHVGDYVLIQKNEPQDVTEKKLINLMTLLNGKDDLIDLSNLTNTRLLYSIVPEAQAGNQTKIVLKDYDGSGVSKENAIFTIRKGVLHDKYKQ
;
A
#
# COMPACT_ATOMS: atom_id res chain seq x y z
N MET A 1 63.60 4.96 -28.54
CA MET A 1 62.75 5.52 -27.46
C MET A 1 61.36 4.91 -27.61
N SER A 2 60.51 4.60 -26.63
CA SER A 2 60.58 4.35 -25.19
C SER A 2 59.10 4.25 -24.71
N ILE A 3 58.70 3.12 -24.11
CA ILE A 3 57.57 2.86 -23.17
C ILE A 3 56.08 3.29 -23.43
N ASN A 4 55.25 2.28 -23.77
CA ASN A 4 54.04 1.70 -23.10
C ASN A 4 53.13 2.40 -22.02
N PHE A 5 51.87 1.91 -22.02
CA PHE A 5 50.94 1.47 -20.92
C PHE A 5 49.62 2.24 -20.59
N ASN A 6 48.55 1.46 -20.31
CA ASN A 6 47.16 1.79 -19.84
C ASN A 6 46.31 2.69 -20.78
N GLU A 7 44.97 2.69 -20.85
CA GLU A 7 43.84 1.87 -20.32
C GLU A 7 42.55 2.19 -21.18
N SER A 8 41.32 1.65 -21.02
CA SER A 8 40.68 0.68 -20.11
C SER A 8 39.54 -0.10 -20.83
N SER A 9 38.49 -0.57 -20.12
CA SER A 9 37.36 -1.38 -20.63
C SER A 9 35.96 -0.71 -20.51
N LYS A 10 34.93 -1.38 -21.09
CA LYS A 10 33.46 -1.24 -20.87
C LYS A 10 32.70 -0.24 -21.79
N ASP A 11 31.41 -0.40 -22.12
CA ASP A 11 30.33 -1.32 -21.67
C ASP A 11 29.48 -1.88 -22.85
N LYS A 12 28.82 -3.03 -22.64
CA LYS A 12 27.57 -3.43 -23.34
C LYS A 12 26.46 -3.56 -22.29
N PRO A 13 25.24 -3.05 -22.51
CA PRO A 13 24.15 -3.22 -21.56
C PRO A 13 23.67 -4.68 -21.54
N SER A 14 23.68 -5.28 -20.35
CA SER A 14 23.11 -6.61 -20.08
C SER A 14 21.76 -6.51 -19.39
N ASP A 15 20.80 -7.33 -19.82
CA ASP A 15 19.47 -7.46 -19.20
C ASP A 15 19.52 -7.67 -17.67
N PRO A 16 18.70 -6.96 -16.88
CA PRO A 16 18.54 -7.24 -15.45
C PRO A 16 17.74 -8.54 -15.28
N THR A 17 18.48 -9.63 -15.05
CA THR A 17 17.92 -10.96 -14.86
C THR A 17 17.23 -11.10 -13.49
N LYS A 18 16.13 -11.87 -13.44
CA LYS A 18 15.43 -12.21 -12.19
C LYS A 18 16.36 -12.91 -11.18
N LYS A 19 16.62 -12.28 -10.02
CA LYS A 19 16.66 -12.85 -8.65
C LYS A 19 17.41 -11.91 -7.70
N ASP A 20 16.76 -11.54 -6.60
CA ASP A 20 17.32 -11.46 -5.24
C ASP A 20 16.28 -10.87 -4.28
N LEU A 21 15.23 -11.66 -4.00
CA LEU A 21 14.25 -11.35 -2.96
C LEU A 21 14.81 -11.82 -1.61
N LYS A 22 15.25 -10.87 -0.78
CA LYS A 22 15.56 -11.14 0.63
C LYS A 22 14.25 -11.12 1.45
N PRO A 23 13.96 -12.15 2.27
CA PRO A 23 12.80 -12.11 3.15
C PRO A 23 13.00 -11.04 4.23
N GLY A 24 12.02 -10.15 4.41
CA GLY A 24 12.04 -9.12 5.45
C GLY A 24 12.61 -7.76 5.05
N GLU A 25 12.73 -7.44 3.77
CA GLU A 25 12.99 -6.06 3.34
C GLU A 25 11.70 -5.23 3.44
N ASP A 26 11.68 -4.27 4.37
CA ASP A 26 10.55 -3.37 4.60
C ASP A 26 10.25 -2.55 3.34
N VAL A 27 8.99 -2.54 2.91
CA VAL A 27 8.55 -1.92 1.65
C VAL A 27 8.90 -0.42 1.64
N LEU A 28 8.85 0.22 2.81
CA LEU A 28 9.20 1.63 3.03
C LEU A 28 10.68 1.94 2.74
N ASP A 29 11.58 0.98 2.94
CA ASP A 29 13.03 1.16 2.71
C ASP A 29 13.42 0.93 1.25
N ARG A 30 12.57 0.24 0.46
CA ARG A 30 12.78 0.06 -0.98
C ARG A 30 12.53 1.36 -1.76
N GLU A 31 11.50 2.12 -1.38
CA GLU A 31 11.16 3.42 -2.00
C GLU A 31 12.27 4.46 -1.81
N LYS A 32 12.96 4.46 -0.65
CA LYS A 32 14.12 5.33 -0.40
C LYS A 32 15.32 5.05 -1.32
N ARG A 33 15.43 3.83 -1.89
CA ARG A 33 16.61 3.41 -2.67
C ARG A 33 16.44 3.59 -4.19
N THR A 34 15.22 3.57 -4.72
CA THR A 34 14.98 3.76 -6.17
C THR A 34 14.70 5.20 -6.55
N GLY A 35 14.28 6.05 -5.61
CA GLY A 35 13.85 7.42 -5.89
C GLY A 35 12.46 7.52 -6.55
N GLU A 36 11.81 6.38 -6.83
CA GLU A 36 10.43 6.33 -7.28
C GLU A 36 9.49 6.62 -6.10
N ARG A 37 8.89 7.81 -6.12
CA ARG A 37 7.86 8.20 -5.16
C ARG A 37 6.54 7.58 -5.57
N THR A 38 6.00 6.68 -4.75
CA THR A 38 4.67 6.09 -4.96
C THR A 38 3.58 7.14 -4.70
N ARG A 39 2.46 7.04 -5.41
CA ARG A 39 1.34 7.98 -5.29
C ARG A 39 0.75 7.95 -3.89
N PHE A 40 0.62 6.77 -3.30
CA PHE A 40 0.03 6.57 -1.97
C PHE A 40 0.99 5.87 -1.01
N ILE A 41 1.11 6.43 0.20
CA ILE A 41 1.80 5.81 1.33
C ILE A 41 0.90 5.82 2.57
N HIS A 42 1.24 5.00 3.55
CA HIS A 42 0.62 5.01 4.88
C HIS A 42 1.65 5.30 5.96
N LYS A 43 1.18 5.76 7.13
CA LYS A 43 1.96 5.89 8.38
C LYS A 43 1.07 5.50 9.55
N GLU A 44 1.63 5.05 10.65
CA GLU A 44 0.87 4.84 11.90
C GLU A 44 0.27 6.16 12.41
N ASN A 45 -0.89 6.08 13.07
CA ASN A 45 -1.51 7.22 13.73
C ASN A 45 -0.98 7.36 15.17
N PRO A 46 -0.20 8.41 15.50
CA PRO A 46 0.42 8.55 16.82
C PRO A 46 -0.57 8.81 17.96
N LEU A 47 -1.85 9.07 17.66
CA LEU A 47 -2.89 9.40 18.64
C LEU A 47 -3.89 8.25 18.88
N VAL A 48 -3.96 7.27 17.98
CA VAL A 48 -4.98 6.22 17.99
C VAL A 48 -4.33 4.89 17.64
N ASP A 49 -4.25 4.00 18.64
CA ASP A 49 -3.75 2.64 18.46
C ASP A 49 -4.53 1.90 17.35
N ARG A 50 -3.80 1.14 16.52
CA ARG A 50 -4.33 0.39 15.36
C ARG A 50 -5.11 1.25 14.36
N SER A 51 -4.73 2.52 14.24
CA SER A 51 -5.11 3.41 13.16
C SER A 51 -3.89 3.85 12.36
N TYR A 52 -4.09 4.09 11.07
CA TYR A 52 -3.04 4.50 10.13
C TYR A 52 -3.54 5.66 9.28
N GLN A 53 -2.68 6.65 9.07
CA GLN A 53 -2.92 7.80 8.22
C GLN A 53 -2.45 7.51 6.79
N ILE A 54 -3.26 7.89 5.81
CA ILE A 54 -3.03 7.66 4.38
C ILE A 54 -2.69 8.99 3.73
N PHE A 55 -1.62 9.00 2.92
CA PHE A 55 -1.11 10.20 2.27
C PHE A 55 -1.02 10.01 0.76
N GLU A 56 -1.29 11.08 0.02
CA GLU A 56 -1.11 11.17 -1.42
C GLU A 56 0.04 12.12 -1.76
N TYR A 57 0.86 11.74 -2.73
CA TYR A 57 1.95 12.57 -3.24
C TYR A 57 1.42 13.70 -4.14
N ASP A 58 1.67 14.93 -3.72
CA ASP A 58 1.38 16.15 -4.49
C ASP A 58 2.62 16.52 -5.32
N PHE A 59 2.55 16.27 -6.62
CA PHE A 59 3.63 16.56 -7.58
C PHE A 59 3.95 18.05 -7.69
N ILE A 60 3.02 18.96 -7.35
CA ILE A 60 3.24 20.42 -7.43
C ILE A 60 4.06 20.88 -6.22
N LYS A 61 3.74 20.37 -5.02
CA LYS A 61 4.48 20.70 -3.78
C LYS A 61 5.68 19.80 -3.52
N SER A 62 5.77 18.68 -4.24
CA SER A 62 6.75 17.61 -4.02
C SER A 62 6.72 16.99 -2.61
N ASP A 63 5.52 16.89 -2.02
CA ASP A 63 5.30 16.47 -0.64
C ASP A 63 4.04 15.56 -0.50
N TYR A 64 3.92 14.85 0.61
CA TYR A 64 2.83 13.91 0.91
C TYR A 64 1.75 14.57 1.78
N ASN A 65 0.56 14.82 1.20
CA ASN A 65 -0.58 15.38 1.92
C ASN A 65 -1.47 14.27 2.50
N HIS A 66 -1.97 14.44 3.73
CA HIS A 66 -2.98 13.54 4.31
C HIS A 66 -4.26 13.55 3.46
N VAL A 67 -4.74 12.37 3.09
CA VAL A 67 -5.95 12.18 2.28
C VAL A 67 -6.97 11.24 2.88
N GLY A 68 -6.63 10.46 3.89
CA GLY A 68 -7.52 9.42 4.42
C GLY A 68 -6.95 8.70 5.63
N ASP A 69 -7.73 7.79 6.18
CA ASP A 69 -7.38 7.04 7.38
C ASP A 69 -7.84 5.57 7.25
N TYR A 70 -7.10 4.66 7.86
CA TYR A 70 -7.49 3.27 8.08
C TYR A 70 -7.64 3.07 9.59
N VAL A 71 -8.75 2.48 10.03
CA VAL A 71 -9.04 2.23 11.45
C VAL A 71 -9.46 0.77 11.62
N LEU A 72 -8.67 0.00 12.36
CA LEU A 72 -9.02 -1.36 12.73
C LEU A 72 -10.10 -1.35 13.83
N ILE A 73 -11.24 -2.00 13.57
CA ILE A 73 -12.29 -2.27 14.56
C ILE A 73 -11.93 -3.52 15.36
N GLN A 74 -11.46 -4.58 14.68
CA GLN A 74 -11.21 -5.88 15.28
C GLN A 74 -9.86 -5.93 16.02
N LYS A 75 -9.84 -5.42 17.26
CA LYS A 75 -8.64 -5.32 18.12
C LYS A 75 -7.89 -6.64 18.39
N ASN A 76 -8.50 -7.78 18.10
CA ASN A 76 -7.89 -9.10 18.27
C ASN A 76 -7.10 -9.58 17.04
N GLU A 77 -7.11 -8.83 15.92
CA GLU A 77 -6.27 -9.15 14.76
C GLU A 77 -4.77 -8.99 15.13
N PRO A 78 -3.87 -9.90 14.71
CA PRO A 78 -2.43 -9.70 14.85
C PRO A 78 -1.97 -8.46 14.09
N GLN A 79 -1.07 -7.66 14.68
CA GLN A 79 -0.59 -6.41 14.07
C GLN A 79 0.05 -6.65 12.70
N ASP A 80 0.83 -7.73 12.56
CA ASP A 80 1.49 -8.11 11.31
C ASP A 80 0.48 -8.46 10.20
N VAL A 81 -0.71 -8.95 10.55
CA VAL A 81 -1.81 -9.18 9.58
C VAL A 81 -2.41 -7.85 9.14
N THR A 82 -2.64 -6.92 10.07
CA THR A 82 -3.15 -5.57 9.76
C THR A 82 -2.18 -4.80 8.85
N GLU A 83 -0.88 -4.84 9.14
CA GLU A 83 0.17 -4.22 8.33
C GLU A 83 0.21 -4.80 6.91
N LYS A 84 0.17 -6.13 6.74
CA LYS A 84 0.16 -6.74 5.41
C LYS A 84 -1.13 -6.43 4.64
N LYS A 85 -2.29 -6.36 5.31
CA LYS A 85 -3.55 -5.88 4.71
C LYS A 85 -3.42 -4.43 4.22
N LEU A 86 -2.75 -3.58 4.98
CA LEU A 86 -2.51 -2.17 4.65
C LEU A 86 -1.49 -2.00 3.50
N ILE A 87 -0.43 -2.82 3.47
CA ILE A 87 0.51 -2.91 2.33
C ILE A 87 -0.26 -3.29 1.07
N ASN A 88 -1.06 -4.37 1.09
CA ASN A 88 -1.89 -4.77 -0.06
C ASN A 88 -2.82 -3.66 -0.52
N LEU A 89 -3.43 -2.90 0.41
CA LEU A 89 -4.26 -1.75 0.06
C LEU A 89 -3.44 -0.64 -0.63
N MET A 90 -2.25 -0.30 -0.13
CA MET A 90 -1.39 0.69 -0.79
C MET A 90 -0.89 0.19 -2.15
N THR A 91 -0.56 -1.09 -2.29
CA THR A 91 -0.16 -1.73 -3.56
C THR A 91 -1.27 -1.57 -4.61
N LEU A 92 -2.52 -1.88 -4.26
CA LEU A 92 -3.70 -1.69 -5.12
C LEU A 92 -3.95 -0.22 -5.48
N LEU A 93 -3.88 0.69 -4.50
CA LEU A 93 -4.07 2.13 -4.72
C LEU A 93 -2.99 2.73 -5.64
N ASN A 94 -1.76 2.21 -5.55
CA ASN A 94 -0.66 2.53 -6.46
C ASN A 94 -0.73 1.80 -7.82
N GLY A 95 -1.78 0.99 -8.08
CA GLY A 95 -1.97 0.30 -9.34
C GLY A 95 -1.00 -0.84 -9.60
N LYS A 96 -0.47 -1.46 -8.54
CA LYS A 96 0.38 -2.66 -8.58
C LYS A 96 -0.46 -3.89 -8.19
N ASP A 97 -0.10 -5.06 -8.73
CA ASP A 97 -0.79 -6.34 -8.49
C ASP A 97 0.03 -7.35 -7.66
N ASP A 98 1.20 -6.94 -7.15
CA ASP A 98 2.11 -7.76 -6.33
C ASP A 98 1.62 -7.84 -4.88
N LEU A 99 0.53 -8.58 -4.67
CA LEU A 99 -0.16 -8.68 -3.38
C LEU A 99 0.42 -9.81 -2.51
N ILE A 100 0.59 -9.53 -1.22
CA ILE A 100 0.93 -10.52 -0.20
C ILE A 100 -0.25 -11.49 -0.03
N ASP A 101 -0.01 -12.78 -0.19
CA ASP A 101 -1.00 -13.82 0.14
C ASP A 101 -1.18 -13.93 1.66
N LEU A 102 -2.43 -13.78 2.12
CA LEU A 102 -2.83 -13.83 3.52
C LEU A 102 -3.69 -15.06 3.85
N SER A 103 -3.97 -15.92 2.87
CA SER A 103 -4.85 -17.10 3.02
C SER A 103 -4.44 -17.97 4.23
N ASN A 104 -3.15 -18.30 4.31
CA ASN A 104 -2.54 -19.09 5.38
C ASN A 104 -2.51 -18.41 6.75
N LEU A 105 -2.68 -17.08 6.81
CA LEU A 105 -2.62 -16.30 8.06
C LEU A 105 -4.00 -16.03 8.65
N THR A 106 -5.03 -15.86 7.83
CA THR A 106 -6.37 -15.51 8.31
C THR A 106 -7.39 -16.64 8.18
N ASN A 107 -7.26 -17.53 7.18
CA ASN A 107 -8.32 -18.44 6.75
C ASN A 107 -9.68 -17.74 6.47
N THR A 108 -9.67 -16.42 6.26
CA THR A 108 -10.86 -15.61 5.98
C THR A 108 -10.76 -14.92 4.63
N ARG A 109 -11.90 -14.77 3.96
CA ARG A 109 -12.02 -13.91 2.78
C ARG A 109 -12.29 -12.47 3.25
N LEU A 110 -11.47 -11.53 2.79
CA LEU A 110 -11.76 -10.11 2.94
C LEU A 110 -12.85 -9.69 1.95
N LEU A 111 -13.92 -9.10 2.47
CA LEU A 111 -15.02 -8.47 1.74
C LEU A 111 -14.99 -6.96 2.00
N TYR A 112 -15.64 -6.18 1.13
CA TYR A 112 -15.77 -4.75 1.32
C TYR A 112 -17.17 -4.25 0.98
N SER A 113 -17.55 -3.10 1.55
CA SER A 113 -18.79 -2.39 1.24
C SER A 113 -18.48 -0.90 1.17
N ILE A 114 -18.71 -0.27 0.02
CA ILE A 114 -18.59 1.19 -0.13
C ILE A 114 -19.86 1.83 0.44
N VAL A 115 -19.70 2.75 1.40
CA VAL A 115 -20.80 3.52 1.98
C VAL A 115 -21.26 4.57 0.94
N PRO A 116 -22.56 4.66 0.62
CA PRO A 116 -23.05 5.65 -0.35
C PRO A 116 -22.69 7.08 0.03
N GLU A 117 -22.40 7.93 -0.98
CA GLU A 117 -21.97 9.32 -0.76
C GLU A 117 -22.95 10.13 0.13
N ALA A 118 -24.25 9.87 -0.01
CA ALA A 118 -25.30 10.49 0.81
C ALA A 118 -25.15 10.26 2.32
N GLN A 119 -24.38 9.26 2.75
CA GLN A 119 -24.08 8.94 4.15
C GLN A 119 -22.60 9.19 4.52
N ALA A 120 -21.72 9.35 3.53
CA ALA A 120 -20.28 9.52 3.73
C ALA A 120 -19.78 10.98 3.54
N GLY A 121 -20.63 11.87 3.02
CA GLY A 121 -20.34 13.30 2.91
C GLY A 121 -19.22 13.59 1.90
N ASN A 122 -18.19 14.31 2.33
CA ASN A 122 -17.04 14.69 1.49
C ASN A 122 -15.92 13.62 1.44
N GLN A 123 -16.21 12.40 1.90
CA GLN A 123 -15.27 11.27 1.89
C GLN A 123 -15.90 10.03 1.25
N THR A 124 -15.09 9.20 0.63
CA THR A 124 -15.44 7.81 0.32
C THR A 124 -15.10 6.97 1.55
N LYS A 125 -16.09 6.30 2.14
CA LYS A 125 -15.91 5.37 3.26
C LYS A 125 -16.12 3.95 2.78
N ILE A 126 -15.19 3.06 3.10
CA ILE A 126 -15.21 1.64 2.76
C ILE A 126 -15.15 0.85 4.06
N VAL A 127 -16.14 0.00 4.30
CA VAL A 127 -16.15 -0.94 5.43
C VAL A 127 -15.60 -2.27 4.95
N LEU A 128 -14.50 -2.70 5.56
CA LEU A 128 -13.84 -3.97 5.32
C LEU A 128 -14.38 -5.01 6.31
N LYS A 129 -14.69 -6.21 5.82
CA LYS A 129 -15.34 -7.27 6.59
C LYS A 129 -14.64 -8.59 6.36
N ASP A 130 -14.39 -9.34 7.42
CA ASP A 130 -13.84 -10.69 7.33
C ASP A 130 -14.98 -11.71 7.25
N TYR A 131 -14.84 -12.69 6.36
CA TYR A 131 -15.79 -13.77 6.16
C TYR A 131 -15.09 -15.13 6.27
N ASP A 132 -15.50 -15.91 7.26
CA ASP A 132 -14.95 -17.23 7.63
C ASP A 132 -15.72 -18.43 7.03
N GLY A 133 -16.75 -18.16 6.20
CA GLY A 133 -17.63 -19.18 5.63
C GLY A 133 -18.87 -19.51 6.48
N SER A 134 -18.96 -19.03 7.73
CA SER A 134 -20.07 -19.35 8.65
C SER A 134 -21.40 -18.58 8.40
N GLY A 135 -21.52 -17.91 7.26
CA GLY A 135 -22.73 -17.19 6.85
C GLY A 135 -22.85 -15.74 7.35
N VAL A 136 -22.03 -15.29 8.30
CA VAL A 136 -22.02 -13.90 8.81
C VAL A 136 -20.62 -13.28 8.68
N SER A 137 -20.49 -12.21 7.90
CA SER A 137 -19.27 -11.41 7.84
C SER A 137 -19.18 -10.43 9.01
N LYS A 138 -18.02 -10.32 9.65
CA LYS A 138 -17.76 -9.40 10.78
C LYS A 138 -17.06 -8.14 10.28
N GLU A 139 -17.42 -6.97 10.79
CA GLU A 139 -16.70 -5.73 10.46
C GLU A 139 -15.29 -5.76 11.07
N ASN A 140 -14.27 -5.64 10.21
CA ASN A 140 -12.87 -5.71 10.61
C ASN A 140 -12.25 -4.32 10.68
N ALA A 141 -12.40 -3.51 9.63
CA ALA A 141 -11.78 -2.19 9.54
C ALA A 141 -12.61 -1.20 8.72
N ILE A 142 -12.34 0.09 8.92
CA ILE A 142 -12.87 1.19 8.12
C ILE A 142 -11.72 1.89 7.42
N PHE A 143 -11.83 2.04 6.11
CA PHE A 143 -10.97 2.90 5.32
C PHE A 143 -11.78 4.14 4.87
N THR A 144 -11.25 5.33 5.12
CA THR A 144 -11.81 6.61 4.65
C THR A 144 -10.79 7.30 3.76
N ILE A 145 -11.26 7.96 2.70
CA ILE A 145 -10.41 8.80 1.85
C ILE A 145 -11.22 9.98 1.31
N ARG A 146 -10.59 11.13 1.12
CA ARG A 146 -11.24 12.35 0.61
C ARG A 146 -11.85 12.10 -0.77
N LYS A 147 -13.06 12.63 -0.99
CA LYS A 147 -13.71 12.60 -2.32
C LYS A 147 -12.81 13.30 -3.35
N GLY A 148 -12.75 12.73 -4.54
CA GLY A 148 -11.84 13.17 -5.61
C GLY A 148 -10.58 12.29 -5.74
N VAL A 149 -10.00 11.83 -4.63
CA VAL A 149 -8.68 11.16 -4.63
C VAL A 149 -8.67 9.84 -5.43
N LEU A 150 -9.73 9.03 -5.35
CA LEU A 150 -9.85 7.76 -6.10
C LEU A 150 -10.33 7.93 -7.56
N HIS A 151 -10.61 9.15 -8.04
CA HIS A 151 -11.18 9.35 -9.37
C HIS A 151 -10.13 9.33 -10.47
N ASP A 152 -9.80 8.14 -10.98
CA ASP A 152 -9.13 8.01 -12.29
C ASP A 152 -9.37 6.68 -13.05
N LYS A 153 -10.09 5.69 -12.48
CA LYS A 153 -10.24 4.34 -13.09
C LYS A 153 -11.66 3.88 -13.41
N TYR A 154 -12.69 4.69 -13.12
CA TYR A 154 -14.10 4.28 -13.28
C TYR A 154 -14.97 5.22 -14.15
N LYS A 155 -14.32 6.02 -15.01
CA LYS A 155 -15.00 6.61 -16.18
C LYS A 155 -14.63 5.80 -17.43
N GLN A 156 -15.47 4.82 -17.74
CA GLN A 156 -15.69 4.32 -19.11
C GLN A 156 -17.14 4.65 -19.48
#